data_AF-A0A0Q5PJV6-F1
#
_entry.id   AF-A0A0Q5PJV6-F1
#
_cell.length_a   1.000
_cell.length_b   1.000
_cell.length_c   1.000
_cell.angle_alpha   90.00
_cell.angle_beta   90.00
_cell.angle_gamma   90.00
#
_symmetry.space_group_name_H-M   'P 1'
#
loop_
_entity.id
_entity.type
_entity.pdbx_description
1 polymer ?
#
loop_
_entity_poly.entity_id
_entity_poly.type
_entity_poly.pdbx_seq_one_letter_code
_entity_poly.pdbx_strand_id
1 'polypeptide(L)'
;MRPILSLVLMLAAPAAAQGNAPFTIAETGQGFARLQQAVDQIRDGAGTIVVAPGRYRDCAIQAGGVITFRAATPGTAVFEGGACEGKATLVLRGRGSRVEGLVFRGIRVADGNGAGIRTEIGDLTVRDSMFLDSQEGILGGHPSGQSITIDHSTFAGLGQCEETPSCSHAIYLANQGRVTITNSRFERGTGGHYVKLRVPTVTIAGNSFDDTAGRKTNYMIDLSEGATGVIAGNTFVQGRNKENWSGLIVVSAEAKTYPSNGLRVENNDARLSPGETRSPAFVANASGQKLAVGANRLGPGLRAYETR
;
A
#
# COMPACT_ATOMS: atom_id res chain seq x y z
N MET A 1 -77.08 9.06 -24.98
CA MET A 1 -75.84 9.30 -24.23
C MET A 1 -74.78 8.33 -24.74
N ARG A 2 -73.79 8.81 -25.50
CA ARG A 2 -72.70 7.99 -26.07
C ARG A 2 -71.49 8.08 -25.13
N PRO A 3 -70.95 6.97 -24.60
CA PRO A 3 -69.77 7.03 -23.76
C PRO A 3 -68.54 7.25 -24.64
N ILE A 4 -67.79 8.31 -24.33
CA ILE A 4 -66.49 8.62 -24.91
C ILE A 4 -65.47 7.74 -24.20
N LEU A 5 -64.84 6.83 -24.94
CA LEU A 5 -63.77 5.98 -24.43
C LEU A 5 -62.45 6.77 -24.51
N SER A 6 -62.02 7.32 -23.38
CA SER A 6 -60.72 8.01 -23.26
C SER A 6 -59.61 6.97 -23.20
N LEU A 7 -58.81 6.88 -24.26
CA LEU A 7 -57.62 6.03 -24.33
C LEU A 7 -56.47 6.72 -23.59
N VAL A 8 -56.16 6.24 -22.38
CA VAL A 8 -54.98 6.68 -21.61
C VAL A 8 -53.75 5.97 -22.18
N LEU A 9 -52.88 6.73 -22.85
CA LEU A 9 -51.59 6.25 -23.30
C LEU A 9 -50.61 6.26 -22.12
N MET A 10 -50.40 5.12 -21.47
CA MET A 10 -49.34 4.97 -20.48
C MET A 10 -47.98 4.93 -21.21
N LEU A 11 -47.21 6.01 -21.10
CA LEU A 11 -45.79 6.02 -21.43
C LEU A 11 -45.05 5.17 -20.40
N ALA A 12 -44.79 3.91 -20.74
CA ALA A 12 -43.88 3.07 -19.98
C ALA A 12 -42.47 3.65 -20.11
N ALA A 13 -41.98 4.31 -19.06
CA ALA A 13 -40.56 4.63 -18.95
C ALA A 13 -39.78 3.30 -18.98
N PRO A 14 -38.71 3.18 -19.78
CA PRO A 14 -37.87 1.99 -19.73
C PRO A 14 -37.27 1.90 -18.33
N ALA A 15 -37.70 0.90 -17.56
CA ALA A 15 -36.98 0.48 -16.38
C ALA A 15 -35.58 0.08 -16.86
N ALA A 16 -34.58 0.93 -16.58
CA ALA A 16 -33.20 0.57 -16.78
C ALA A 16 -32.99 -0.76 -16.05
N ALA A 17 -32.63 -1.80 -16.79
CA ALA A 17 -32.32 -3.10 -16.22
C ALA A 17 -31.26 -2.88 -15.14
N GLN A 18 -31.65 -2.98 -13.87
CA GLN A 18 -30.75 -3.13 -12.74
C GLN A 18 -30.09 -4.52 -12.84
N GLY A 19 -29.27 -4.73 -13.87
CA GLY A 19 -28.19 -5.69 -13.74
C GLY A 19 -27.34 -5.22 -12.56
N ASN A 20 -26.96 -6.13 -11.67
CA ASN A 20 -26.04 -5.83 -10.57
C ASN A 20 -24.69 -5.40 -11.16
N ALA A 21 -24.56 -4.11 -11.45
CA ALA A 21 -23.33 -3.56 -11.98
C ALA A 21 -22.22 -3.73 -10.93
N PRO A 22 -21.02 -4.14 -11.33
CA PRO A 22 -19.94 -4.45 -10.38
C PRO A 22 -19.42 -3.22 -9.65
N PHE A 23 -19.64 -2.01 -10.19
CA PHE A 23 -19.19 -0.76 -9.60
C PHE A 23 -20.39 0.18 -9.42
N THR A 24 -20.70 0.55 -8.18
CA THR A 24 -21.87 1.38 -7.88
C THR A 24 -21.46 2.59 -7.08
N ILE A 25 -21.93 3.78 -7.47
CA ILE A 25 -21.78 4.98 -6.64
C ILE A 25 -22.80 4.90 -5.51
N ALA A 26 -22.33 4.78 -4.27
CA ALA A 26 -23.18 4.56 -3.10
C ALA A 26 -24.21 5.69 -2.92
N GLU A 27 -23.81 6.92 -3.22
CA GLU A 27 -24.62 8.12 -3.01
C GLU A 27 -25.79 8.24 -4.00
N THR A 28 -25.70 7.62 -5.19
CA THR A 28 -26.74 7.73 -6.22
C THR A 28 -27.39 6.40 -6.58
N GLY A 29 -26.80 5.27 -6.18
CA GLY A 29 -27.19 3.94 -6.63
C GLY A 29 -26.88 3.67 -8.11
N GLN A 30 -26.20 4.59 -8.80
CA GLN A 30 -25.87 4.43 -10.21
C GLN A 30 -24.78 3.37 -10.38
N GLY A 31 -25.10 2.33 -11.16
CA GLY A 31 -24.21 1.22 -11.49
C GLY A 31 -23.45 1.41 -12.80
N PHE A 32 -22.22 0.90 -12.85
CA PHE A 32 -21.31 0.97 -14.00
C PHE A 32 -20.67 -0.38 -14.29
N ALA A 33 -20.46 -0.67 -15.57
CA ALA A 33 -19.80 -1.90 -16.02
C ALA A 33 -18.27 -1.84 -15.89
N ARG A 34 -17.68 -0.65 -15.87
CA ARG A 34 -16.22 -0.42 -15.79
C ARG A 34 -15.90 0.51 -14.63
N LEU A 35 -14.82 0.22 -13.91
CA LEU A 35 -14.41 1.05 -12.77
C LEU A 35 -14.17 2.50 -13.17
N GLN A 36 -13.49 2.73 -14.29
CA GLN A 36 -13.18 4.07 -14.79
C GLN A 36 -14.45 4.89 -15.03
N GLN A 37 -15.56 4.28 -15.50
CA GLN A 37 -16.80 5.02 -15.73
C GLN A 37 -17.40 5.56 -14.42
N ALA A 38 -17.30 4.80 -13.32
CA ALA A 38 -17.74 5.27 -12.01
C ALA A 38 -16.85 6.42 -11.51
N VAL A 39 -15.54 6.36 -11.75
CA VAL A 39 -14.58 7.44 -11.44
C VAL A 39 -14.90 8.69 -12.25
N ASP A 40 -15.11 8.55 -13.56
CA ASP A 40 -15.42 9.65 -14.48
C ASP A 40 -16.76 10.31 -14.15
N GLN A 41 -17.72 9.57 -13.56
CA GLN A 41 -18.98 10.15 -13.12
C GLN A 41 -18.78 11.07 -11.91
N ILE A 42 -17.90 10.71 -10.96
CA ILE A 42 -17.62 11.54 -9.77
C ILE A 42 -16.86 12.81 -10.17
N ARG A 43 -15.98 12.74 -11.18
CA ARG A 43 -15.15 13.85 -11.67
C ARG A 43 -14.33 14.47 -10.53
N ASP A 44 -14.49 15.77 -10.32
CA ASP A 44 -13.85 16.52 -9.26
C ASP A 44 -14.71 16.62 -7.97
N GLY A 45 -15.80 15.86 -7.89
CA GLY A 45 -16.66 15.78 -6.72
C GLY A 45 -16.11 14.88 -5.61
N ALA A 46 -16.99 14.43 -4.73
CA ALA A 46 -16.70 13.41 -3.74
C ALA A 46 -17.72 12.28 -3.85
N GLY A 47 -17.27 11.04 -3.66
CA GLY A 47 -18.17 9.88 -3.73
C GLY A 47 -17.51 8.56 -3.38
N THR A 48 -18.34 7.54 -3.25
CA THR A 48 -17.94 6.19 -2.85
C THR A 48 -18.31 5.20 -3.95
N ILE A 49 -17.30 4.58 -4.56
CA ILE A 49 -17.47 3.48 -5.49
C ILE A 49 -17.43 2.18 -4.70
N VAL A 50 -18.59 1.54 -4.58
CA VAL A 50 -18.75 0.20 -4.01
C VAL A 50 -18.50 -0.84 -5.09
N VAL A 51 -17.56 -1.74 -4.83
CA VAL A 51 -17.14 -2.82 -5.74
C VAL A 51 -17.78 -4.12 -5.27
N ALA A 52 -18.60 -4.73 -6.11
CA ALA A 52 -19.24 -6.02 -5.84
C ALA A 52 -18.18 -7.16 -5.72
N PRO A 53 -18.51 -8.27 -5.04
CA PRO A 53 -17.67 -9.47 -5.06
C PRO A 53 -17.37 -9.92 -6.50
N GLY A 54 -16.11 -10.24 -6.78
CA GLY A 54 -15.72 -10.63 -8.13
C GLY A 54 -14.23 -10.52 -8.39
N ARG A 55 -13.83 -10.93 -9.60
CA ARG A 55 -12.47 -10.81 -10.12
C ARG A 55 -12.47 -9.87 -11.32
N TYR A 56 -11.64 -8.83 -11.25
CA TYR A 56 -11.64 -7.72 -12.19
C TYR A 56 -10.27 -7.55 -12.81
N ARG A 57 -10.24 -7.25 -14.11
CA ARG A 57 -9.04 -6.74 -14.80
C ARG A 57 -9.09 -5.22 -14.99
N ASP A 58 -10.12 -4.59 -14.43
CA ASP A 58 -10.28 -3.14 -14.46
C ASP A 58 -9.13 -2.45 -13.72
N CYS A 59 -8.84 -1.24 -14.16
CA CYS A 59 -7.98 -0.28 -13.50
C CYS A 59 -8.63 1.09 -13.62
N ALA A 60 -8.19 2.06 -12.82
CA ALA A 60 -8.70 3.42 -12.92
C ALA A 60 -7.66 4.48 -12.62
N ILE A 61 -7.87 5.64 -13.23
CA ILE A 61 -7.13 6.88 -13.04
C ILE A 61 -8.10 7.87 -12.40
N GLN A 62 -7.84 8.22 -11.14
CA GLN A 62 -8.53 9.31 -10.46
C GLN A 62 -7.81 10.62 -10.75
N ALA A 63 -8.33 11.41 -11.69
CA ALA A 63 -7.73 12.69 -12.07
C ALA A 63 -8.08 13.85 -11.11
N GLY A 64 -9.07 13.69 -10.23
CA GLY A 64 -9.58 14.75 -9.37
C GLY A 64 -10.42 14.22 -8.20
N GLY A 65 -11.03 15.15 -7.45
CA GLY A 65 -12.03 14.82 -6.45
C GLY A 65 -11.52 14.08 -5.20
N VAL A 66 -12.46 13.59 -4.40
CA VAL A 66 -12.21 12.76 -3.22
C VAL A 66 -13.00 11.45 -3.35
N ILE A 67 -12.33 10.37 -3.73
CA ILE A 67 -12.98 9.10 -4.06
C ILE A 67 -12.65 8.03 -3.03
N THR A 68 -13.67 7.33 -2.55
CA THR A 68 -13.52 6.09 -1.78
C THR A 68 -13.80 4.90 -2.70
N PHE A 69 -12.85 3.97 -2.78
CA PHE A 69 -12.98 2.68 -3.45
C PHE A 69 -13.16 1.60 -2.38
N ARG A 70 -14.36 1.02 -2.28
CA ARG A 70 -14.72 0.12 -1.19
C ARG A 70 -15.24 -1.20 -1.70
N ALA A 71 -14.72 -2.33 -1.22
CA ALA A 71 -15.37 -3.62 -1.43
C ALA A 71 -16.72 -3.66 -0.71
N ALA A 72 -17.77 -4.16 -1.38
CA ALA A 72 -19.05 -4.43 -0.73
C ALA A 72 -18.90 -5.42 0.43
N THR A 73 -17.96 -6.36 0.32
CA THR A 73 -17.53 -7.25 1.40
C THR A 73 -16.00 -7.32 1.35
N PRO A 74 -15.28 -6.95 2.42
CA PRO A 74 -13.81 -6.96 2.44
C PRO A 74 -13.23 -8.30 1.97
N GLY A 75 -12.20 -8.24 1.13
CA GLY A 75 -11.51 -9.42 0.60
C GLY A 75 -12.17 -10.08 -0.62
N THR A 76 -13.37 -9.65 -1.02
CA THR A 76 -14.14 -10.33 -2.09
C THR A 76 -14.03 -9.67 -3.47
N ALA A 77 -13.58 -8.42 -3.54
CA ALA A 77 -13.33 -7.70 -4.78
C ALA A 77 -11.84 -7.77 -5.14
N VAL A 78 -11.49 -8.63 -6.10
CA VAL A 78 -10.11 -8.94 -6.49
C VAL A 78 -9.77 -8.30 -7.82
N PHE A 79 -8.92 -7.28 -7.81
CA PHE A 79 -8.29 -6.72 -9.00
C PHE A 79 -7.04 -7.54 -9.35
N GLU A 80 -7.03 -8.18 -10.52
CA GLU A 80 -5.94 -9.05 -10.93
C GLU A 80 -5.37 -8.70 -12.30
N GLY A 81 -4.07 -8.41 -12.32
CA GLY A 81 -3.28 -8.10 -13.52
C GLY A 81 -3.62 -6.78 -14.24
N GLY A 82 -4.71 -6.10 -13.89
CA GLY A 82 -5.13 -4.83 -14.48
C GLY A 82 -4.26 -3.67 -14.04
N ALA A 83 -3.62 -2.97 -14.98
CA ALA A 83 -2.84 -1.77 -14.73
C ALA A 83 -3.12 -0.66 -15.74
N CYS A 84 -3.32 0.55 -15.24
CA CYS A 84 -3.49 1.76 -16.02
C CYS A 84 -2.15 2.49 -16.15
N GLU A 85 -1.92 3.13 -17.30
CA GLU A 85 -0.70 3.87 -17.65
C GLU A 85 0.62 3.08 -17.55
N GLY A 86 0.55 1.75 -17.54
CA GLY A 86 1.72 0.93 -17.24
C GLY A 86 2.26 1.16 -15.81
N LYS A 87 1.41 1.59 -14.88
CA LYS A 87 1.79 1.91 -13.48
C LYS A 87 1.10 1.02 -12.46
N ALA A 88 -0.23 1.11 -12.35
CA ALA A 88 -0.96 0.48 -11.26
C ALA A 88 -2.43 0.21 -11.56
N THR A 89 -3.08 -0.64 -10.75
CA THR A 89 -4.54 -0.79 -10.81
C THR A 89 -5.25 0.53 -10.50
N LEU A 90 -4.83 1.23 -9.44
CA LEU A 90 -5.35 2.56 -9.11
C LEU A 90 -4.24 3.61 -9.24
N VAL A 91 -4.38 4.54 -10.18
CA VAL A 91 -3.48 5.70 -10.32
C VAL A 91 -4.20 6.93 -9.76
N LEU A 92 -3.71 7.45 -8.65
CA LEU A 92 -4.44 8.39 -7.79
C LEU A 92 -3.81 9.79 -7.82
N ARG A 93 -4.54 10.74 -8.43
CA ARG A 93 -4.17 12.16 -8.55
C ARG A 93 -5.26 13.11 -8.02
N GLY A 94 -6.26 12.59 -7.33
CA GLY A 94 -7.31 13.41 -6.73
C GLY A 94 -6.84 14.17 -5.50
N ARG A 95 -7.72 15.02 -4.94
CA ARG A 95 -7.45 15.70 -3.65
C ARG A 95 -7.38 14.73 -2.48
N GLY A 96 -8.02 13.57 -2.58
CA GLY A 96 -7.91 12.50 -1.60
C GLY A 96 -8.47 11.18 -2.10
N SER A 97 -7.97 10.09 -1.54
CA SER A 97 -8.39 8.74 -1.91
C SER A 97 -8.51 7.86 -0.69
N ARG A 98 -9.53 6.99 -0.68
CA ARG A 98 -9.67 5.92 0.32
C ARG A 98 -9.80 4.58 -0.39
N VAL A 99 -9.10 3.56 0.08
CA VAL A 99 -9.16 2.19 -0.45
C VAL A 99 -9.47 1.25 0.70
N GLU A 100 -10.60 0.57 0.63
CA GLU A 100 -11.16 -0.18 1.74
C GLU A 100 -11.58 -1.59 1.31
N GLY A 101 -10.99 -2.62 1.91
CA GLY A 101 -11.41 -4.00 1.69
C GLY A 101 -11.04 -4.62 0.33
N LEU A 102 -10.25 -3.93 -0.50
CA LEU A 102 -9.92 -4.41 -1.86
C LEU A 102 -8.72 -5.37 -1.84
N VAL A 103 -8.70 -6.30 -2.81
CA VAL A 103 -7.56 -7.18 -3.06
C VAL A 103 -6.93 -6.81 -4.39
N PHE A 104 -5.62 -6.57 -4.40
CA PHE A 104 -4.80 -6.34 -5.59
C PHE A 104 -3.85 -7.52 -5.77
N ARG A 105 -3.83 -8.12 -6.97
CA ARG A 105 -3.04 -9.32 -7.23
C ARG A 105 -2.38 -9.35 -8.59
N GLY A 106 -1.18 -9.92 -8.68
CA GLY A 106 -0.57 -10.23 -9.98
C GLY A 106 -0.30 -9.00 -10.84
N ILE A 107 -0.13 -7.82 -10.25
CA ILE A 107 0.08 -6.59 -10.99
C ILE A 107 1.53 -6.53 -11.44
N ARG A 108 1.71 -6.48 -12.76
CA ARG A 108 3.02 -6.50 -13.41
C ARG A 108 2.99 -5.57 -14.61
N VAL A 109 4.00 -4.72 -14.74
CA VAL A 109 4.15 -3.76 -15.84
C VAL A 109 5.59 -3.80 -16.37
N ALA A 110 5.82 -3.18 -17.53
CA ALA A 110 7.05 -3.36 -18.30
C ALA A 110 8.32 -2.86 -17.58
N ASP A 111 8.21 -1.81 -16.75
CA ASP A 111 9.35 -1.23 -16.04
C ASP A 111 9.68 -1.94 -14.72
N GLY A 112 8.90 -2.97 -14.34
CA GLY A 112 9.13 -3.72 -13.12
C GLY A 112 8.47 -3.14 -11.86
N ASN A 113 7.66 -2.09 -11.98
CA ASN A 113 7.08 -1.36 -10.84
C ASN A 113 5.53 -1.37 -10.79
N GLY A 114 4.92 -2.47 -11.25
CA GLY A 114 3.48 -2.65 -11.32
C GLY A 114 2.84 -2.74 -9.94
N ALA A 115 2.03 -1.75 -9.56
CA ALA A 115 1.49 -1.63 -8.21
C ALA A 115 -0.03 -1.85 -8.12
N GLY A 116 -0.53 -2.23 -6.95
CA GLY A 116 -1.97 -2.10 -6.67
C GLY A 116 -2.40 -0.63 -6.67
N ILE A 117 -1.60 0.23 -6.03
CA ILE A 117 -1.84 1.67 -5.97
C ILE A 117 -0.59 2.43 -6.40
N ARG A 118 -0.76 3.37 -7.34
CA ARG A 118 0.18 4.46 -7.60
C ARG A 118 -0.41 5.76 -7.04
N THR A 119 0.12 6.26 -5.92
CA THR A 119 -0.29 7.55 -5.36
C THR A 119 0.63 8.65 -5.86
N GLU A 120 0.04 9.68 -6.48
CA GLU A 120 0.79 10.80 -7.04
C GLU A 120 0.42 12.12 -6.37
N ILE A 121 -0.85 12.37 -6.01
CA ILE A 121 -1.28 13.59 -5.32
C ILE A 121 -2.40 13.25 -4.32
N GLY A 122 -2.55 14.08 -3.29
CA GLY A 122 -3.65 14.04 -2.34
C GLY A 122 -3.47 13.01 -1.24
N ASP A 123 -4.22 13.16 -0.15
CA ASP A 123 -4.10 12.23 0.98
C ASP A 123 -4.60 10.84 0.59
N LEU A 124 -3.98 9.81 1.15
CA LEU A 124 -4.34 8.41 0.92
C LEU A 124 -4.64 7.72 2.24
N THR A 125 -5.79 7.04 2.31
CA THR A 125 -6.07 6.06 3.37
C THR A 125 -6.31 4.69 2.75
N VAL A 126 -5.60 3.67 3.24
CA VAL A 126 -5.79 2.27 2.85
C VAL A 126 -6.13 1.47 4.10
N ARG A 127 -7.22 0.71 4.06
CA ARG A 127 -7.71 -0.11 5.19
C ARG A 127 -8.19 -1.47 4.72
N ASP A 128 -7.95 -2.49 5.54
CA ASP A 128 -8.50 -3.83 5.36
C ASP A 128 -8.22 -4.43 3.97
N SER A 129 -7.12 -4.01 3.33
CA SER A 129 -6.81 -4.32 1.94
C SER A 129 -5.65 -5.29 1.81
N MET A 130 -5.59 -6.01 0.71
CA MET A 130 -4.55 -7.02 0.45
C MET A 130 -3.82 -6.73 -0.85
N PHE A 131 -2.49 -6.79 -0.81
CA PHE A 131 -1.58 -6.62 -1.94
C PHE A 131 -0.75 -7.89 -2.09
N LEU A 132 -1.00 -8.63 -3.15
CA LEU A 132 -0.58 -10.02 -3.28
C LEU A 132 0.19 -10.24 -4.59
N ASP A 133 1.29 -10.98 -4.54
CA ASP A 133 1.92 -11.59 -5.72
C ASP A 133 2.14 -10.62 -6.90
N SER A 134 2.55 -9.38 -6.61
CA SER A 134 2.69 -8.27 -7.56
C SER A 134 4.11 -7.71 -7.50
N GLN A 135 4.50 -6.92 -8.50
CA GLN A 135 5.79 -6.23 -8.47
C GLN A 135 5.86 -5.25 -7.29
N GLU A 136 4.84 -4.39 -7.12
CA GLU A 136 4.70 -3.44 -6.03
C GLU A 136 3.36 -3.64 -5.31
N GLY A 137 3.27 -3.27 -4.03
CA GLY A 137 1.99 -3.08 -3.35
C GLY A 137 1.48 -1.65 -3.56
N ILE A 138 2.17 -0.70 -2.93
CA ILE A 138 1.88 0.73 -3.02
C ILE A 138 3.16 1.46 -3.41
N LEU A 139 3.12 2.18 -4.53
CA LEU A 139 4.22 3.00 -5.00
C LEU A 139 3.77 4.46 -5.13
N GLY A 140 4.59 5.39 -4.68
CA GLY A 140 4.30 6.81 -4.79
C GLY A 140 5.54 7.67 -4.66
N GLY A 141 5.52 8.81 -5.33
CA GLY A 141 6.60 9.76 -5.30
C GLY A 141 6.09 11.12 -5.73
N HIS A 142 6.02 12.08 -4.80
CA HIS A 142 5.61 13.43 -5.14
C HIS A 142 6.25 14.48 -4.23
N PRO A 143 6.61 15.67 -4.76
CA PRO A 143 7.18 16.75 -3.97
C PRO A 143 6.18 17.44 -3.03
N SER A 144 4.89 17.10 -3.03
CA SER A 144 3.93 17.67 -2.07
C SER A 144 3.88 16.86 -0.78
N GLY A 145 3.37 17.49 0.29
CA GLY A 145 3.20 16.84 1.59
C GLY A 145 1.86 16.13 1.71
N GLN A 146 1.81 14.84 1.37
CA GLN A 146 0.65 13.98 1.56
C GLN A 146 0.61 13.41 2.98
N SER A 147 -0.60 13.22 3.53
CA SER A 147 -0.83 12.34 4.67
C SER A 147 -1.28 10.97 4.16
N ILE A 148 -0.41 9.97 4.31
CA ILE A 148 -0.70 8.59 3.88
C ILE A 148 -0.86 7.71 5.10
N THR A 149 -2.01 7.04 5.21
CA THR A 149 -2.33 6.09 6.29
C THR A 149 -2.64 4.72 5.69
N ILE A 150 -1.96 3.69 6.17
CA ILE A 150 -2.15 2.29 5.79
C ILE A 150 -2.39 1.53 7.08
N ASP A 151 -3.55 0.88 7.19
CA ASP A 151 -3.96 0.22 8.43
C ASP A 151 -4.61 -1.13 8.13
N HIS A 152 -4.41 -2.11 9.02
CA HIS A 152 -5.01 -3.46 8.92
C HIS A 152 -4.89 -4.11 7.52
N SER A 153 -3.74 -3.93 6.86
CA SER A 153 -3.55 -4.39 5.47
C SER A 153 -2.50 -5.49 5.37
N THR A 154 -2.58 -6.31 4.31
CA THR A 154 -1.65 -7.42 4.06
C THR A 154 -0.83 -7.18 2.80
N PHE A 155 0.47 -7.42 2.89
CA PHE A 155 1.46 -7.30 1.83
C PHE A 155 2.22 -8.63 1.73
N ALA A 156 1.95 -9.43 0.69
CA ALA A 156 2.50 -10.78 0.61
C ALA A 156 2.91 -11.16 -0.82
N GLY A 157 4.11 -11.72 -0.99
CA GLY A 157 4.59 -12.08 -2.33
C GLY A 157 4.93 -10.87 -3.21
N LEU A 158 5.38 -9.77 -2.60
CA LEU A 158 5.67 -8.53 -3.31
C LEU A 158 7.18 -8.35 -3.54
N GLY A 159 7.52 -7.58 -4.58
CA GLY A 159 8.89 -7.21 -4.91
C GLY A 159 9.50 -8.09 -5.99
N GLN A 160 10.38 -7.49 -6.79
CA GLN A 160 11.30 -8.17 -7.70
C GLN A 160 12.66 -7.49 -7.63
N CYS A 161 13.74 -8.21 -7.96
CA CYS A 161 15.10 -7.66 -8.11
C CYS A 161 15.83 -8.22 -9.35
N GLU A 162 15.13 -9.00 -10.17
CA GLU A 162 15.70 -9.71 -11.32
C GLU A 162 14.88 -9.56 -12.59
N GLU A 163 13.67 -8.99 -12.49
CA GLU A 163 12.82 -8.78 -13.66
C GLU A 163 13.28 -7.54 -14.42
N THR A 164 13.69 -6.50 -13.69
CA THR A 164 14.27 -5.27 -14.22
C THR A 164 15.45 -4.80 -13.36
N PRO A 165 16.29 -3.86 -13.84
CA PRO A 165 17.50 -3.44 -13.12
C PRO A 165 17.26 -2.83 -11.74
N SER A 166 16.07 -2.28 -11.49
CA SER A 166 15.71 -1.69 -10.21
C SER A 166 14.79 -2.64 -9.45
N CYS A 167 15.10 -2.88 -8.19
CA CYS A 167 14.19 -3.65 -7.35
C CYS A 167 12.88 -2.89 -7.11
N SER A 168 11.78 -3.63 -7.05
CA SER A 168 10.49 -3.16 -6.55
C SER A 168 10.25 -3.65 -5.11
N HIS A 169 9.30 -3.05 -4.40
CA HIS A 169 9.12 -3.19 -2.95
C HIS A 169 7.69 -3.57 -2.58
N ALA A 170 7.40 -3.79 -1.29
CA ALA A 170 6.00 -3.96 -0.86
C ALA A 170 5.31 -2.59 -0.75
N ILE A 171 5.96 -1.65 -0.07
CA ILE A 171 5.59 -0.23 -0.04
C ILE A 171 6.83 0.59 -0.39
N TYR A 172 6.70 1.49 -1.36
CA TYR A 172 7.70 2.49 -1.67
C TYR A 172 7.07 3.87 -1.82
N LEU A 173 7.36 4.77 -0.88
CA LEU A 173 6.83 6.13 -0.86
C LEU A 173 7.94 7.17 -0.71
N ALA A 174 7.95 8.16 -1.60
CA ALA A 174 8.65 9.42 -1.43
C ALA A 174 7.62 10.56 -1.28
N ASN A 175 7.65 11.26 -0.15
CA ASN A 175 6.60 12.20 0.26
C ASN A 175 7.16 13.22 1.26
N GLN A 176 6.77 14.49 1.15
CA GLN A 176 7.20 15.54 2.10
C GLN A 176 6.30 15.66 3.34
N GLY A 177 5.24 14.86 3.43
CA GLY A 177 4.28 14.86 4.53
C GLY A 177 4.59 13.76 5.55
N ARG A 178 3.60 12.91 5.85
CA ARG A 178 3.73 11.84 6.83
C ARG A 178 3.22 10.50 6.30
N VAL A 179 3.79 9.43 6.80
CA VAL A 179 3.35 8.06 6.53
C VAL A 179 3.07 7.34 7.85
N THR A 180 1.86 6.82 7.99
CA THR A 180 1.44 5.95 9.09
C THR A 180 1.13 4.57 8.55
N ILE A 181 1.80 3.54 9.08
CA ILE A 181 1.59 2.13 8.75
C ILE A 181 1.33 1.39 10.05
N THR A 182 0.10 0.91 10.24
CA THR A 182 -0.32 0.27 11.48
C THR A 182 -1.02 -1.07 11.26
N ASN A 183 -0.89 -1.96 12.25
CA ASN A 183 -1.64 -3.22 12.33
C ASN A 183 -1.59 -4.07 11.04
N SER A 184 -0.51 -3.93 10.26
CA SER A 184 -0.39 -4.52 8.94
C SER A 184 0.58 -5.71 8.95
N ARG A 185 0.45 -6.57 7.95
CA ARG A 185 1.22 -7.81 7.83
C ARG A 185 2.03 -7.80 6.55
N PHE A 186 3.31 -8.08 6.69
CA PHE A 186 4.29 -8.18 5.62
C PHE A 186 4.91 -9.57 5.64
N GLU A 187 4.82 -10.30 4.55
CA GLU A 187 5.39 -11.65 4.50
C GLU A 187 5.78 -12.09 3.10
N ARG A 188 6.54 -13.19 3.02
CA ARG A 188 6.80 -13.92 1.77
C ARG A 188 7.29 -12.97 0.65
N GLY A 189 8.07 -11.95 0.98
CA GLY A 189 8.60 -11.01 -0.02
C GLY A 189 9.44 -11.75 -1.07
N THR A 190 9.41 -11.27 -2.31
CA THR A 190 10.08 -11.88 -3.47
C THR A 190 11.18 -11.02 -4.07
N GLY A 191 11.38 -9.83 -3.52
CA GLY A 191 12.43 -8.87 -3.88
C GLY A 191 12.35 -7.65 -3.00
N GLY A 192 13.39 -6.81 -3.00
CA GLY A 192 13.33 -5.46 -2.43
C GLY A 192 12.95 -5.39 -0.95
N HIS A 193 12.62 -4.18 -0.48
CA HIS A 193 12.25 -3.92 0.90
C HIS A 193 10.76 -4.20 1.14
N TYR A 194 10.40 -4.55 2.38
CA TYR A 194 8.99 -4.55 2.76
C TYR A 194 8.46 -3.11 2.83
N VAL A 195 9.19 -2.21 3.50
CA VAL A 195 8.82 -0.79 3.59
C VAL A 195 10.04 0.06 3.25
N LYS A 196 9.99 0.80 2.13
CA LYS A 196 11.00 1.80 1.75
C LYS A 196 10.38 3.19 1.75
N LEU A 197 10.87 4.09 2.59
CA LEU A 197 10.32 5.44 2.76
C LEU A 197 11.40 6.51 2.62
N ARG A 198 11.05 7.55 1.86
CA ARG A 198 11.74 8.85 1.82
C ARG A 198 10.75 9.91 2.31
N VAL A 199 10.57 9.97 3.63
CA VAL A 199 9.50 10.75 4.27
C VAL A 199 9.98 11.34 5.59
N PRO A 200 9.69 12.62 5.91
CA PRO A 200 10.25 13.28 7.11
C PRO A 200 9.68 12.74 8.44
N THR A 201 8.42 12.28 8.45
CA THR A 201 7.75 11.80 9.66
C THR A 201 7.06 10.46 9.41
N VAL A 202 7.37 9.47 10.25
CA VAL A 202 6.78 8.13 10.14
C VAL A 202 6.15 7.66 11.45
N THR A 203 5.09 6.87 11.34
CA THR A 203 4.58 6.02 12.42
C THR A 203 4.44 4.61 11.87
N ILE A 204 5.30 3.70 12.30
CA ILE A 204 5.27 2.28 11.88
C ILE A 204 5.05 1.45 13.13
N ALA A 205 3.80 1.08 13.42
CA ALA A 205 3.46 0.49 14.71
C ALA A 205 2.51 -0.70 14.66
N GLY A 206 2.75 -1.69 15.54
CA GLY A 206 1.87 -2.86 15.65
C GLY A 206 1.85 -3.76 14.42
N ASN A 207 2.87 -3.68 13.54
CA ASN A 207 2.95 -4.48 12.33
C ASN A 207 3.66 -5.82 12.58
N SER A 208 3.43 -6.78 11.68
CA SER A 208 4.18 -8.04 11.62
C SER A 208 4.99 -8.11 10.33
N PHE A 209 6.29 -8.42 10.46
CA PHE A 209 7.21 -8.66 9.35
C PHE A 209 7.75 -10.09 9.46
N ASP A 210 7.25 -10.98 8.63
CA ASP A 210 7.66 -12.38 8.59
C ASP A 210 8.38 -12.71 7.28
N ASP A 211 9.70 -12.72 7.35
CA ASP A 211 10.55 -12.98 6.20
C ASP A 211 11.00 -14.45 6.13
N THR A 212 10.45 -15.35 6.96
CA THR A 212 10.82 -16.78 6.98
C THR A 212 10.64 -17.47 5.63
N ALA A 213 9.57 -17.12 4.92
CA ALA A 213 9.28 -17.57 3.56
C ALA A 213 9.71 -16.56 2.47
N GLY A 214 10.45 -15.52 2.85
CA GLY A 214 10.98 -14.52 1.94
C GLY A 214 12.09 -15.08 1.04
N ARG A 215 12.28 -14.44 -0.11
CA ARG A 215 13.38 -14.69 -1.05
C ARG A 215 13.84 -13.38 -1.68
N LYS A 216 15.15 -13.20 -1.78
CA LYS A 216 15.80 -12.01 -2.37
C LYS A 216 15.30 -10.69 -1.75
N THR A 217 14.82 -10.74 -0.52
CA THR A 217 14.33 -9.56 0.17
C THR A 217 15.50 -8.73 0.68
N ASN A 218 15.27 -7.45 0.89
CA ASN A 218 16.19 -6.48 1.45
C ASN A 218 15.69 -6.06 2.84
N TYR A 219 16.10 -4.91 3.36
CA TYR A 219 15.69 -4.45 4.70
C TYR A 219 14.17 -4.48 4.90
N MET A 220 13.72 -4.77 6.13
CA MET A 220 12.29 -4.78 6.45
C MET A 220 11.73 -3.36 6.48
N ILE A 221 12.48 -2.44 7.08
CA ILE A 221 12.18 -1.02 7.05
C ILE A 221 13.46 -0.30 6.59
N ASP A 222 13.36 0.43 5.49
CA ASP A 222 14.38 1.31 4.97
C ASP A 222 13.85 2.75 4.98
N LEU A 223 14.36 3.58 5.90
CA LEU A 223 14.16 5.02 5.92
C LEU A 223 15.32 5.65 5.13
N SER A 224 15.29 5.48 3.81
CA SER A 224 16.46 5.64 2.93
C SER A 224 17.15 6.99 3.06
N GLU A 225 16.39 8.04 3.36
CA GLU A 225 16.88 9.42 3.48
C GLU A 225 16.76 10.01 4.90
N GLY A 226 16.50 9.15 5.90
CA GLY A 226 16.21 9.52 7.28
C GLY A 226 14.72 9.80 7.53
N ALA A 227 14.34 9.83 8.80
CA ALA A 227 13.02 10.29 9.27
C ALA A 227 13.02 10.49 10.79
N THR A 228 12.09 11.30 11.28
CA THR A 228 11.68 11.29 12.70
C THR A 228 10.37 10.55 12.89
N GLY A 229 9.94 10.37 14.15
CA GLY A 229 8.68 9.71 14.50
C GLY A 229 8.89 8.45 15.31
N VAL A 230 8.13 7.39 15.02
CA VAL A 230 8.10 6.17 15.85
C VAL A 230 8.06 4.89 15.03
N ILE A 231 8.85 3.91 15.47
CA ILE A 231 8.78 2.50 15.06
C ILE A 231 8.58 1.67 16.34
N ALA A 232 7.34 1.24 16.61
CA ALA A 232 7.04 0.63 17.91
C ALA A 232 6.04 -0.53 17.89
N GLY A 233 6.25 -1.50 18.79
CA GLY A 233 5.31 -2.61 18.95
C GLY A 233 5.24 -3.55 17.75
N ASN A 234 6.23 -3.52 16.85
CA ASN A 234 6.26 -4.40 15.69
C ASN A 234 6.92 -5.73 16.04
N THR A 235 6.53 -6.80 15.33
CA THR A 235 7.18 -8.11 15.39
C THR A 235 7.96 -8.37 14.11
N PHE A 236 9.20 -8.81 14.24
CA PHE A 236 10.10 -9.10 13.11
C PHE A 236 10.66 -10.53 13.20
N VAL A 237 10.62 -11.25 12.09
CA VAL A 237 11.33 -12.53 11.92
C VAL A 237 12.20 -12.45 10.67
N GLN A 238 13.51 -12.30 10.85
CA GLN A 238 14.45 -12.22 9.73
C GLN A 238 14.67 -13.59 9.08
N GLY A 239 14.38 -13.67 7.79
CA GLY A 239 14.60 -14.84 6.95
C GLY A 239 16.05 -15.00 6.50
N ARG A 240 16.34 -16.20 5.99
CA ARG A 240 17.68 -16.59 5.49
C ARG A 240 17.99 -16.09 4.09
N ASN A 241 16.98 -15.79 3.28
CA ASN A 241 17.17 -15.57 1.86
C ASN A 241 17.12 -14.08 1.51
N LYS A 242 17.90 -13.25 2.21
CA LYS A 242 18.00 -11.81 1.95
C LYS A 242 19.20 -11.49 1.08
N GLU A 243 19.03 -10.53 0.17
CA GLU A 243 20.14 -9.89 -0.54
C GLU A 243 20.88 -8.98 0.43
N ASN A 244 20.18 -7.98 0.96
CA ASN A 244 20.68 -7.16 2.06
C ASN A 244 20.20 -7.72 3.41
N TRP A 245 21.07 -8.49 4.05
CA TRP A 245 20.81 -9.12 5.34
C TRP A 245 21.31 -8.31 6.54
N SER A 246 22.14 -7.28 6.33
CA SER A 246 22.96 -6.65 7.38
C SER A 246 22.17 -5.85 8.44
N GLY A 247 20.92 -5.49 8.17
CA GLY A 247 20.06 -4.77 9.11
C GLY A 247 18.57 -5.06 8.90
N LEU A 248 17.77 -4.87 9.95
CA LEU A 248 16.30 -4.99 9.86
C LEU A 248 15.66 -3.63 9.59
N ILE A 249 16.02 -2.63 10.42
CA ILE A 249 15.64 -1.23 10.29
C ILE A 249 16.89 -0.46 9.89
N VAL A 250 16.86 0.22 8.75
CA VAL A 250 18.00 0.99 8.25
C VAL A 250 17.60 2.44 8.07
N VAL A 251 18.45 3.35 8.54
CA VAL A 251 18.19 4.80 8.56
C VAL A 251 19.28 5.54 7.80
N SER A 252 18.86 6.36 6.84
CA SER A 252 19.72 7.23 6.01
C SER A 252 20.78 6.49 5.19
N ALA A 253 20.46 5.29 4.68
CA ALA A 253 21.40 4.51 3.87
C ALA A 253 21.75 5.15 2.52
N GLU A 254 20.89 6.01 1.99
CA GLU A 254 21.06 6.61 0.66
C GLU A 254 21.33 8.12 0.73
N ALA A 255 20.67 8.83 1.65
CA ALA A 255 20.92 10.25 1.89
C ALA A 255 20.57 10.68 3.32
N LYS A 256 20.87 11.93 3.66
CA LYS A 256 20.57 12.55 4.97
C LYS A 256 19.62 13.73 4.82
N THR A 257 18.63 13.61 3.93
CA THR A 257 17.67 14.67 3.58
C THR A 257 16.82 15.07 4.78
N TYR A 258 16.38 14.09 5.57
CA TYR A 258 15.54 14.33 6.75
C TYR A 258 16.29 14.06 8.05
N PRO A 259 16.08 14.90 9.09
CA PRO A 259 16.65 14.63 10.40
C PRO A 259 16.11 13.30 10.94
N SER A 260 16.95 12.58 11.66
CA SER A 260 16.63 11.34 12.38
C SER A 260 16.88 11.44 13.88
N ASN A 261 17.39 12.58 14.37
CA ASN A 261 17.57 12.83 15.80
C ASN A 261 16.25 12.63 16.55
N GLY A 262 16.24 11.75 17.54
CA GLY A 262 15.04 11.44 18.32
C GLY A 262 14.04 10.51 17.64
N LEU A 263 14.34 9.91 16.48
CA LEU A 263 13.53 8.80 15.94
C LEU A 263 13.41 7.70 17.01
N ARG A 264 12.19 7.40 17.44
CA ARG A 264 11.93 6.42 18.50
C ARG A 264 11.84 5.03 17.91
N VAL A 265 12.61 4.10 18.45
CA VAL A 265 12.54 2.67 18.11
C VAL A 265 12.42 1.87 19.40
N GLU A 266 11.22 1.43 19.74
CA GLU A 266 10.90 0.91 21.08
C GLU A 266 9.81 -0.15 21.07
N ASN A 267 9.81 -1.01 22.08
CA ASN A 267 8.82 -2.05 22.33
C ASN A 267 8.61 -3.03 21.16
N ASN A 268 9.61 -3.19 20.29
CA ASN A 268 9.57 -4.17 19.20
C ASN A 268 10.08 -5.54 19.68
N ASP A 269 9.62 -6.59 19.01
CA ASP A 269 10.11 -7.97 19.16
C ASP A 269 10.78 -8.38 17.85
N ALA A 270 12.06 -8.75 17.89
CA ALA A 270 12.78 -9.17 16.69
C ALA A 270 13.56 -10.45 16.95
N ARG A 271 13.50 -11.38 16.00
CA ARG A 271 14.24 -12.65 16.06
C ARG A 271 14.74 -13.06 14.68
N LEU A 272 15.72 -13.94 14.68
CA LEU A 272 16.19 -14.62 13.47
C LEU A 272 15.35 -15.89 13.26
N SER A 273 15.10 -16.24 12.00
CA SER A 273 14.50 -17.52 11.64
C SER A 273 15.43 -18.69 12.00
N PRO A 274 14.90 -19.90 12.26
CA PRO A 274 15.73 -21.07 12.51
C PRO A 274 16.77 -21.30 11.40
N GLY A 275 18.03 -21.50 11.78
CA GLY A 275 19.14 -21.74 10.85
C GLY A 275 19.69 -20.50 10.16
N GLU A 276 19.22 -19.30 10.49
CA GLU A 276 19.95 -18.07 10.20
C GLU A 276 21.17 -17.96 11.13
N THR A 277 22.36 -17.82 10.54
CA THR A 277 23.64 -17.83 11.28
C THR A 277 24.35 -16.47 11.24
N ARG A 278 23.83 -15.51 10.47
CA ARG A 278 24.40 -14.16 10.38
C ARG A 278 23.95 -13.30 11.57
N SER A 279 24.67 -12.21 11.79
CA SER A 279 24.43 -11.30 12.92
C SER A 279 24.06 -9.88 12.46
N PRO A 280 22.82 -9.68 12.00
CA PRO A 280 22.36 -8.38 11.54
C PRO A 280 22.14 -7.41 12.71
N ALA A 281 22.18 -6.11 12.40
CA ALA A 281 21.74 -5.10 13.33
C ALA A 281 20.21 -4.99 13.32
N PHE A 282 19.58 -4.90 14.48
CA PHE A 282 18.17 -4.55 14.58
C PHE A 282 17.94 -3.13 14.03
N VAL A 283 18.79 -2.18 14.44
CA VAL A 283 18.85 -0.83 13.88
C VAL A 283 20.24 -0.55 13.33
N ALA A 284 20.34 -0.23 12.03
CA ALA A 284 21.56 0.27 11.41
C ALA A 284 21.38 1.75 11.04
N ASN A 285 22.20 2.62 11.62
CA ASN A 285 22.08 4.06 11.49
C ASN A 285 23.26 4.68 10.74
N ALA A 286 23.01 5.15 9.52
CA ALA A 286 23.97 5.91 8.70
C ALA A 286 23.79 7.43 8.84
N SER A 287 22.79 7.91 9.58
CA SER A 287 22.49 9.35 9.70
C SER A 287 23.60 10.13 10.42
N GLY A 288 24.30 9.48 11.35
CA GLY A 288 25.22 10.14 12.30
C GLY A 288 24.51 10.92 13.41
N GLN A 289 23.17 10.87 13.47
CA GLN A 289 22.36 11.54 14.49
C GLN A 289 21.93 10.56 15.59
N LYS A 290 21.63 11.10 16.78
CA LYS A 290 21.24 10.30 17.93
C LYS A 290 19.78 9.86 17.83
N LEU A 291 19.55 8.59 17.51
CA LEU A 291 18.22 7.99 17.56
C LEU A 291 17.81 7.76 19.03
N ALA A 292 16.50 7.71 19.29
CA ALA A 292 15.93 7.34 20.58
C ALA A 292 15.57 5.84 20.59
N VAL A 293 16.58 4.97 20.53
CA VAL A 293 16.38 3.52 20.61
C VAL A 293 16.11 3.12 22.06
N GLY A 294 14.87 2.73 22.33
CA GLY A 294 14.40 2.30 23.65
C GLY A 294 14.54 0.80 23.88
N ALA A 295 13.77 0.28 24.84
CA ALA A 295 13.73 -1.16 25.12
C ALA A 295 13.13 -1.93 23.94
N ASN A 296 13.86 -2.92 23.41
CA ASN A 296 13.38 -3.84 22.38
C ASN A 296 13.75 -5.27 22.80
N ARG A 297 12.88 -6.24 22.51
CA ARG A 297 13.15 -7.66 22.79
C ARG A 297 13.81 -8.28 21.58
N LEU A 298 15.10 -8.58 21.68
CA LEU A 298 15.90 -9.11 20.58
C LEU A 298 16.31 -10.55 20.88
N GLY A 299 16.01 -11.44 19.94
CA GLY A 299 16.46 -12.83 19.99
C GLY A 299 17.98 -12.97 19.78
N PRO A 300 18.55 -14.14 20.09
CA PRO A 300 19.97 -14.42 19.90
C PRO A 300 20.45 -14.12 18.48
N GLY A 301 21.68 -13.62 18.36
CA GLY A 301 22.33 -13.29 17.08
C GLY A 301 22.06 -11.88 16.55
N LEU A 302 21.00 -11.20 17.03
CA LEU A 302 20.74 -9.80 16.68
C LEU A 302 21.63 -8.86 17.47
N ARG A 303 22.32 -7.96 16.76
CA ARG A 303 22.96 -6.79 17.39
C ARG A 303 21.92 -5.71 17.57
N ALA A 304 21.84 -5.09 18.75
CA ALA A 304 20.82 -4.07 18.99
C ALA A 304 20.96 -2.86 18.05
N TYR A 305 22.20 -2.47 17.76
CA TYR A 305 22.48 -1.23 17.04
C TYR A 305 23.81 -1.32 16.29
N GLU A 306 23.89 -0.64 15.15
CA GLU A 306 25.09 -0.43 14.35
C GLU A 306 25.14 1.00 13.84
N THR A 307 26.31 1.63 13.95
CA THR A 307 26.60 2.90 13.25
C THR A 307 27.25 2.59 11.91
N ARG A 308 26.81 3.29 10.85
CA ARG A 308 27.35 3.21 9.49
C ARG A 308 27.91 4.56 9.04
#